data_AF-A0A3S2BRM4-F1
#
_entry.id   AF-A0A3S2BRM4-F1
#
_cell.length_a   1.000
_cell.length_b   1.000
_cell.length_c   1.000
_cell.angle_alpha   90.00
_cell.angle_beta   90.00
_cell.angle_gamma   90.00
#
_symmetry.space_group_name_H-M   'P 1'
#
loop_
_entity.id
_entity.type
_entity.pdbx_description
1 polymer ?
#
loop_
_entity_poly.entity_id
_entity_poly.type
_entity_poly.pdbx_seq_one_letter_code
_entity_poly.pdbx_strand_id
1 'polypeptide(L)' 'LEDDYFDLIVTLAPEAHHAALELTRSLAVEVEYWPTPDPTDAGGTREQIMAAYRDVRERLKVRIGRRFLLPEAKNATD' A
#
# COMPACT_ATOMS: atom_id res chain seq x y z
N LEU A 1 -0.92 8.66 -25.03
CA LEU A 1 -2.28 8.87 -24.46
C LEU A 1 -2.75 7.55 -23.86
N GLU A 2 -1.97 6.97 -22.96
CA GLU A 2 -2.31 5.67 -22.34
C GLU A 2 -1.71 5.53 -20.91
N ASP A 3 -1.16 6.61 -20.34
CA ASP A 3 -0.31 6.50 -19.15
C ASP A 3 -1.00 6.84 -17.82
N ASP A 4 -2.26 7.29 -17.83
CA ASP A 4 -2.95 7.81 -16.64
C ASP A 4 -4.14 6.95 -16.17
N TYR A 5 -4.31 5.73 -16.68
CA TYR A 5 -5.37 4.81 -16.23
C TYR A 5 -4.77 3.69 -15.39
N PHE A 6 -4.93 3.80 -14.08
CA PHE A 6 -4.65 2.73 -13.13
C PHE A 6 -5.94 1.98 -12.83
N ASP A 7 -5.90 0.65 -12.77
CA ASP A 7 -7.04 -0.13 -12.27
C ASP A 7 -7.17 -0.01 -10.73
N LEU A 8 -6.04 0.20 -10.04
CA LEU A 8 -5.94 0.26 -8.59
C LEU A 8 -4.87 1.27 -8.16
N ILE A 9 -5.23 2.13 -7.22
CA ILE A 9 -4.31 3.01 -6.48
C ILE A 9 -4.23 2.52 -5.04
N VAL A 10 -3.01 2.22 -4.56
CA VAL A 10 -2.76 1.85 -3.16
C VAL A 10 -2.09 3.03 -2.45
N THR A 11 -2.72 3.55 -1.41
CA THR A 11 -2.19 4.67 -0.63
C THR A 11 -1.66 4.20 0.72
N LEU A 12 -0.53 4.77 1.17
CA LEU A 12 0.13 4.34 2.41
C LEU A 12 -0.10 5.28 3.60
N ALA A 13 -0.46 6.53 3.32
CA ALA A 13 -0.67 7.59 4.29
C ALA A 13 -2.08 8.21 4.14
N PRO A 14 -2.65 8.77 5.22
CA PRO A 14 -3.97 9.41 5.18
C PRO A 14 -4.07 10.53 4.14
N GLU A 15 -3.04 11.39 4.06
CA GLU A 15 -2.99 12.53 3.13
C GLU A 15 -2.97 12.04 1.68
N ALA A 16 -2.22 10.99 1.41
CA ALA A 16 -2.19 10.35 0.10
C ALA A 16 -3.52 9.70 -0.25
N HIS A 17 -4.22 9.09 0.73
CA HIS A 17 -5.55 8.52 0.51
C HIS A 17 -6.57 9.59 0.13
N HIS A 18 -6.61 10.70 0.87
CA HIS A 18 -7.47 11.83 0.51
C HIS A 18 -7.13 12.35 -0.89
N ALA A 19 -5.86 12.57 -1.20
CA ALA A 19 -5.45 13.03 -2.53
C ALA A 19 -5.85 12.06 -3.65
N ALA A 20 -5.76 10.75 -3.42
CA ALA A 20 -6.20 9.74 -4.39
C ALA A 20 -7.71 9.81 -4.63
N LEU A 21 -8.51 9.91 -3.57
CA LEU A 21 -9.97 10.05 -3.69
C LEU A 21 -10.39 11.31 -4.44
N GLU A 22 -9.63 12.41 -4.31
CA GLU A 22 -9.84 13.63 -5.09
C GLU A 22 -9.54 13.43 -6.58
N LEU A 23 -8.43 12.75 -6.88
CA LEU A 23 -7.97 12.50 -8.25
C LEU A 23 -8.90 11.54 -9.00
N THR A 24 -9.43 10.53 -8.32
CA THR A 24 -10.24 9.47 -8.94
C THR A 24 -11.74 9.75 -8.97
N ARG A 25 -12.20 10.95 -8.56
CA ARG A 25 -13.65 11.29 -8.50
C ARG A 25 -14.42 11.01 -9.80
N SER A 26 -13.76 11.12 -10.95
CA SER A 26 -14.37 10.89 -12.27
C SER A 26 -13.81 9.67 -13.01
N LEU A 27 -12.95 8.87 -12.36
CA LEU A 27 -12.31 7.69 -12.95
C LEU A 27 -12.80 6.44 -12.23
N ALA A 28 -13.11 5.37 -12.98
CA ALA A 28 -13.47 4.07 -12.40
C ALA A 28 -12.22 3.33 -11.91
N VAL A 29 -11.62 3.83 -10.83
CA VAL A 29 -10.36 3.31 -10.26
C VAL A 29 -10.60 2.86 -8.82
N GLU A 30 -10.16 1.66 -8.47
CA GLU A 30 -10.19 1.19 -7.09
C GLU A 30 -9.14 1.92 -6.26
N VAL A 31 -9.48 2.35 -5.04
CA VAL A 31 -8.53 2.98 -4.13
C VAL A 31 -8.48 2.18 -2.83
N GLU A 32 -7.32 1.59 -2.54
CA GLU A 32 -7.06 0.86 -1.30
C GLU A 32 -6.18 1.68 -0.37
N TYR A 33 -6.55 1.75 0.92
CA TYR A 33 -5.71 2.37 1.95
C TYR A 33 -4.97 1.32 2.77
N TRP A 34 -3.64 1.34 2.70
CA TRP A 34 -2.75 0.49 3.48
C TRP A 34 -2.02 1.32 4.54
N PRO A 35 -2.61 1.53 5.74
CA PRO A 35 -2.00 2.33 6.79
C PRO A 35 -0.62 1.76 7.13
N THR A 36 0.39 2.59 6.94
CA THR A 36 1.81 2.23 7.09
C THR A 36 2.47 3.24 8.02
N PRO A 37 3.19 2.80 9.06
CA PRO A 37 3.93 3.72 9.92
C PRO A 37 5.03 4.42 9.13
N ASP A 38 5.21 5.72 9.35
CA ASP A 38 6.29 6.47 8.72
C ASP A 38 7.63 6.09 9.37
N PRO A 39 8.58 5.49 8.63
CA PRO A 39 9.87 5.11 9.20
C PRO A 39 10.77 6.32 9.48
N THR A 40 10.44 7.52 9.00
CA THR A 40 11.18 8.77 9.26
C THR A 40 10.93 9.32 10.67
N ASP A 41 9.81 8.95 11.30
CA ASP A 41 9.50 9.28 12.69
C ASP A 41 10.36 8.47 13.69
N ALA A 42 11.05 7.42 13.22
CA ALA A 42 11.94 6.64 14.06
C ALA A 42 13.17 7.45 14.45
N GLY A 43 13.35 7.67 15.76
CA GLY A 43 14.56 8.26 16.34
C GLY A 43 15.52 7.22 16.91
N GLY A 44 16.70 7.69 17.33
CA GLY A 44 17.69 6.88 18.05
C GLY A 44 18.93 6.53 17.22
N THR A 45 19.48 5.34 17.44
CA THR A 45 20.70 4.91 16.72
C THR A 45 20.41 4.61 15.26
N ARG A 46 21.47 4.57 14.44
CA ARG A 46 21.38 4.17 13.03
C ARG A 46 20.70 2.82 12.88
N GLU A 47 20.97 1.87 13.78
CA GLU A 47 20.39 0.54 13.77
C GLU A 47 18.88 0.58 14.00
N GLN A 48 18.41 1.42 14.94
CA GLN A 48 16.98 1.59 15.23
C GLN A 48 16.24 2.23 14.05
N ILE A 49 16.81 3.27 13.45
CA ILE A 49 16.27 3.89 12.24
C ILE A 49 16.19 2.86 11.11
N MET A 50 17.29 2.15 10.85
CA MET A 50 17.32 1.13 9.79
C MET A 50 16.36 -0.04 10.05
N ALA A 51 16.09 -0.38 11.32
CA ALA A 51 15.08 -1.39 11.67
C ALA A 51 13.68 -0.92 11.28
N ALA A 52 13.31 0.33 11.58
CA ALA A 52 12.00 0.88 11.23
C ALA A 52 11.72 0.83 9.71
N TYR A 53 12.70 1.22 8.88
CA TYR A 53 12.59 1.11 7.42
C TYR A 53 12.43 -0.34 6.94
N ARG A 54 13.19 -1.28 7.52
CA ARG A 54 13.07 -2.71 7.17
C ARG A 54 11.70 -3.26 7.56
N ASP A 55 11.18 -2.88 8.72
CA ASP A 55 9.87 -3.34 9.18
C ASP A 55 8.74 -2.85 8.27
N VAL A 56 8.80 -1.60 7.79
CA VAL A 56 7.88 -1.08 6.77
C VAL A 56 7.97 -1.90 5.48
N ARG A 57 9.19 -2.13 4.99
CA ARG A 57 9.41 -2.93 3.78
C ARG A 57 8.84 -4.35 3.90
N GLU A 58 9.08 -5.04 5.01
CA GLU A 58 8.58 -6.41 5.20
C GLU A 58 7.05 -6.44 5.32
N ARG A 59 6.44 -5.46 6.00
CA ARG A 59 4.98 -5.31 6.04
C ARG A 59 4.38 -5.13 4.64
N LEU A 60 4.96 -4.27 3.82
CA LEU A 60 4.51 -4.04 2.44
C LEU A 60 4.69 -5.31 1.59
N LYS A 61 5.83 -5.99 1.70
CA LYS A 61 6.09 -7.25 0.98
C LYS A 61 5.03 -8.31 1.30
N VAL A 62 4.66 -8.47 2.58
CA VAL A 62 3.62 -9.41 2.99
C VAL A 62 2.24 -9.02 2.43
N ARG A 63 1.88 -7.73 2.46
CA ARG A 63 0.60 -7.25 1.90
C ARG A 63 0.52 -7.46 0.39
N ILE A 64 1.56 -7.08 -0.35
CA ILE A 64 1.66 -7.30 -1.80
C ILE A 64 1.53 -8.78 -2.12
N GLY A 65 2.28 -9.64 -1.39
CA GLY A 65 2.22 -11.08 -1.58
C GLY A 65 0.80 -11.63 -1.37
N ARG A 66 0.11 -11.19 -0.32
CA ARG A 66 -1.26 -11.62 -0.02
C ARG A 66 -2.29 -11.14 -1.04
N ARG A 67 -2.14 -9.92 -1.56
CA ARG A 67 -3.11 -9.29 -2.47
C ARG A 67 -2.95 -9.73 -3.94
N PHE A 68 -1.71 -9.99 -4.37
CA PHE A 68 -1.39 -10.16 -5.79
C PHE A 68 -0.71 -11.49 -6.15
N LEU A 69 -0.08 -12.17 -5.20
CA LEU A 69 0.76 -13.35 -5.50
C LEU A 69 0.24 -14.67 -4.93
N LEU A 70 -0.63 -14.62 -3.92
CA LEU A 70 -1.32 -15.83 -3.46
C LEU A 70 -2.48 -16.12 -4.43
N PRO A 71 -2.51 -17.29 -5.10
CA PRO A 71 -3.65 -17.68 -5.92
C PRO A 71 -4.90 -17.67 -5.04
N GLU A 72 -5.99 -17.09 -5.55
CA GLU A 72 -7.27 -17.08 -4.87
C GLU A 72 -7.60 -18.52 -4.44
N ALA A 73 -7.69 -18.76 -3.13
CA ALA A 73 -8.30 -19.98 -2.60
C ALA A 73 -9.83 -19.92 -2.82
N LYS A 74 -10.27 -19.70 -4.07
CA LYS A 74 -11.64 -19.92 -4.51
C LYS A 74 -11.67 -21.26 -5.24
N ASN A 75 -11.77 -22.32 -4.45
CA ASN A 75 -12.36 -23.62 -4.77
C ASN A 75 -12.33 -24.53 -3.53
N ALA A 76 -12.76 -24.01 -2.38
CA ALA A 76 -12.94 -24.82 -1.19
C ALA A 76 -14.11 -24.25 -0.37
N THR A 77 -15.32 -24.59 -0.82
CA THR A 77 -16.59 -24.73 -0.09
C THR A 77 -17.74 -23.97 -0.77
N ASP A 78 -18.66 -24.78 -1.29
CA ASP A 78 -20.03 -24.54 -1.81
C ASP A 78 -20.25 -23.77 -3.13
#